data_AF-A0A0G0D2W6-F1
#
_entry.id   AF-A0A0G0D2W6-F1
#
_cell.length_a   1.000
_cell.length_b   1.000
_cell.length_c   1.000
_cell.angle_alpha   90.00
_cell.angle_beta   90.00
_cell.angle_gamma   90.00
#
_symmetry.space_group_name_H-M   'P 1'
#
loop_
_entity.id
_entity.type
_entity.pdbx_description
1 polymer ?
#
loop_
_entity_poly.entity_id
_entity_poly.type
_entity_poly.pdbx_seq_one_letter_code
_entity_poly.pdbx_strand_id
1 'polypeptide(L)'
;MLYLITMRKEAKKITKTTQGVISISSKGIGYVRTPDYEEDSEIDFRHLNTALHGDMVEIILHTKGHGRLTAEVSKIISRAKIGFSGVLEKENGLYFLKPDDTKMYTDILIPEKMPARNTSHREVGGLNGAKAGQKVYVEIISWKDPLKAPEGKVIKILGKPGDNNAEMHAIAIEKGFDSDFPQKIKEEAKKIRDLGIKNEDFTRRRDFRKILTFTIDPEDAKDFDDAISFREISGNEPTDAKAMAGMYEIGIHIADVSHYVKIGSELDHEAKNRGTSVYLVDRTIPMLPEILSNDLCSLLPNKDRLTISAVFIIDRNAIVKKEWFGRTVIHSQKRFTYEEAEESIKKIKSPLHKELSILNDLAKKLTKERFANGAISLDQEEVKFILDKNGVPIKVIKKEQGDSNKLIEEFMLLANKKVAETISKGTKKEDNVL
;
A
#
# COMPACT_ATOMS: atom_id res chain seq x y z
N MET A 1 -38.01 -66.83 5.77
CA MET A 1 -36.79 -67.68 5.81
C MET A 1 -36.42 -67.94 4.35
N LEU A 2 -35.39 -67.40 3.67
CA LEU A 2 -34.13 -66.71 3.96
C LEU A 2 -33.89 -65.80 2.71
N TYR A 3 -33.85 -64.47 2.80
CA TYR A 3 -32.62 -63.64 2.84
C TYR A 3 -31.39 -64.20 2.09
N LEU A 4 -31.09 -63.67 0.90
CA LEU A 4 -29.75 -63.67 0.29
C LEU A 4 -29.59 -62.48 -0.67
N ILE A 5 -29.32 -61.34 -0.03
CA ILE A 5 -28.37 -60.29 -0.40
C ILE A 5 -27.73 -60.46 -1.79
N THR A 6 -28.15 -59.64 -2.74
CA THR A 6 -27.27 -59.21 -3.83
C THR A 6 -27.10 -57.70 -3.70
N MET A 7 -26.03 -57.30 -3.00
CA MET A 7 -25.54 -55.93 -3.02
C MET A 7 -25.16 -55.57 -4.45
N ARG A 8 -26.01 -54.81 -5.15
CA ARG A 8 -25.53 -53.95 -6.22
C ARG A 8 -24.73 -52.83 -5.56
N LYS A 9 -23.40 -52.99 -5.54
CA LYS A 9 -22.48 -51.87 -5.48
C LYS A 9 -22.79 -50.98 -6.69
N GLU A 10 -23.55 -49.91 -6.48
CA GLU A 10 -23.47 -48.75 -7.37
C GLU A 10 -22.02 -48.29 -7.35
N ALA A 11 -21.34 -48.48 -8.49
CA ALA A 11 -20.02 -47.92 -8.71
C ALA A 11 -20.13 -46.41 -8.52
N LYS A 12 -19.47 -45.88 -7.48
CA LYS A 12 -19.18 -44.45 -7.34
C LYS A 12 -18.54 -44.01 -8.66
N LYS A 13 -19.32 -43.31 -9.49
CA LYS A 13 -18.84 -42.61 -10.67
C LYS A 13 -17.76 -41.66 -10.14
N ILE A 14 -16.50 -41.88 -10.54
CA ILE A 14 -15.38 -41.01 -10.14
C ILE A 14 -15.66 -39.65 -10.79
N THR A 15 -16.28 -38.76 -10.06
CA THR A 15 -16.42 -37.35 -10.42
C THR A 15 -15.04 -36.73 -10.30
N LYS A 16 -14.44 -36.32 -11.43
CA LYS A 16 -13.14 -35.67 -11.44
C LYS A 16 -13.28 -34.33 -10.69
N THR A 17 -12.63 -34.23 -9.55
CA THR A 17 -12.54 -32.98 -8.78
C THR A 17 -11.32 -32.20 -9.23
N THR A 18 -11.43 -30.87 -9.23
CA THR A 18 -10.32 -29.97 -9.55
C THR A 18 -10.49 -28.66 -8.78
N GLN A 19 -9.39 -27.93 -8.62
CA GLN A 19 -9.35 -26.69 -7.84
C GLN A 19 -9.00 -25.52 -8.74
N GLY A 20 -9.55 -24.35 -8.43
CA GLY A 20 -9.26 -23.14 -9.15
C GLY A 20 -9.95 -21.92 -8.56
N VAL A 21 -9.58 -20.76 -9.08
CA VAL A 21 -10.20 -19.49 -8.70
C VAL A 21 -11.47 -19.29 -9.53
N ILE A 22 -12.59 -19.05 -8.85
CA ILE A 22 -13.89 -18.84 -9.52
C ILE A 22 -14.07 -17.38 -9.95
N SER A 23 -14.39 -17.17 -11.22
CA SER A 23 -14.87 -15.88 -11.73
C SER A 23 -16.39 -15.90 -11.78
N ILE A 24 -17.07 -14.96 -11.11
CA ILE A 24 -18.54 -14.92 -11.08
C ILE A 24 -19.01 -13.63 -11.74
N SER A 25 -19.98 -13.77 -12.64
CA SER A 25 -20.65 -12.65 -13.31
C SER A 25 -21.76 -12.05 -12.44
N SER A 26 -22.25 -10.87 -12.80
CA SER A 26 -23.37 -10.22 -12.08
C SER A 26 -24.69 -11.00 -12.12
N LYS A 27 -24.81 -11.96 -13.05
CA LYS A 27 -25.96 -12.89 -13.11
C LYS A 27 -25.77 -14.14 -12.25
N GLY A 28 -24.65 -14.24 -11.52
CA GLY A 28 -24.31 -15.40 -10.71
C GLY A 28 -23.98 -16.65 -11.52
N ILE A 29 -23.44 -16.48 -12.73
CA ILE A 29 -22.81 -17.57 -13.50
C ILE A 29 -21.33 -17.56 -13.17
N GLY A 30 -20.81 -18.71 -12.70
CA GLY A 30 -19.42 -18.93 -12.35
C GLY A 30 -18.60 -19.59 -13.45
N TYR A 31 -17.31 -19.31 -13.48
CA TYR A 31 -16.33 -19.93 -14.37
C TYR A 31 -15.08 -20.28 -13.59
N VAL A 32 -14.56 -21.50 -13.77
CA VAL A 32 -13.30 -21.94 -13.16
C VAL A 32 -12.37 -22.42 -14.25
N ARG A 33 -11.16 -21.85 -14.28
CA ARG A 33 -10.13 -22.24 -15.25
C ARG A 33 -9.50 -23.58 -14.89
N THR A 34 -9.70 -24.50 -15.82
CA THR A 34 -9.17 -25.86 -15.89
C THR A 34 -7.73 -26.01 -16.39
N PRO A 35 -6.65 -26.38 -15.66
CA PRO A 35 -5.37 -26.63 -16.33
C PRO A 35 -5.46 -27.76 -17.38
N ASP A 36 -6.31 -28.75 -17.13
CA ASP A 36 -6.50 -29.93 -17.97
C ASP A 36 -7.46 -29.71 -19.16
N TYR A 37 -8.09 -28.54 -19.29
CA TYR A 37 -9.12 -28.27 -20.29
C TYR A 37 -8.91 -26.88 -20.91
N GLU A 38 -9.07 -26.79 -22.24
CA GLU A 38 -8.93 -25.52 -22.96
C GLU A 38 -10.03 -24.50 -22.62
N GLU A 39 -11.23 -24.99 -22.28
CA GLU A 39 -12.38 -24.15 -21.92
C GLU A 39 -12.62 -24.12 -20.41
N ASP A 40 -12.96 -22.94 -19.89
CA ASP A 40 -13.38 -22.77 -18.50
C ASP A 40 -14.69 -23.52 -18.24
N SER A 41 -14.72 -24.22 -17.10
CA SER A 41 -15.91 -24.93 -16.62
C SER A 41 -16.95 -23.93 -16.13
N GLU A 42 -18.16 -23.99 -16.69
CA GLU A 42 -19.27 -23.13 -16.34
C GLU A 42 -20.06 -23.70 -15.15
N ILE A 43 -20.45 -22.83 -14.23
CA ILE A 43 -21.16 -23.16 -13.01
C ILE A 43 -22.43 -22.33 -12.94
N ASP A 44 -23.58 -23.00 -13.02
CA ASP A 44 -24.90 -22.40 -12.83
C ASP A 44 -25.04 -21.87 -11.39
N PHE A 45 -25.85 -20.82 -11.22
CA PHE A 45 -26.14 -20.20 -9.92
C PHE A 45 -26.47 -21.21 -8.81
N ARG A 46 -27.27 -22.25 -9.12
CA ARG A 46 -27.68 -23.28 -8.15
C ARG A 46 -26.54 -24.19 -7.70
N HIS A 47 -25.45 -24.22 -8.47
CA HIS A 47 -24.28 -25.03 -8.23
C HIS A 47 -23.09 -24.20 -7.71
N LEU A 48 -23.26 -22.90 -7.45
CA LEU A 48 -22.24 -22.07 -6.81
C LEU A 48 -22.05 -22.41 -5.33
N ASN A 49 -23.00 -23.15 -4.74
CA ASN A 49 -23.09 -23.32 -3.29
C ASN A 49 -23.14 -21.93 -2.65
N THR A 50 -22.10 -21.49 -1.95
CA THR A 50 -22.01 -20.14 -1.39
C THR A 50 -20.77 -19.39 -1.88
N ALA A 51 -20.18 -19.81 -3.00
CA ALA A 51 -18.94 -19.24 -3.52
C ALA A 51 -19.11 -17.78 -3.96
N LEU A 52 -18.08 -16.98 -3.72
CA LEU A 52 -17.97 -15.58 -4.12
C LEU A 52 -16.95 -15.43 -5.24
N HIS A 53 -17.04 -14.32 -5.97
CA HIS A 53 -16.05 -13.99 -6.99
C HIS A 53 -14.64 -13.94 -6.39
N GLY A 54 -13.71 -14.65 -7.01
CA GLY A 54 -12.31 -14.72 -6.61
C GLY A 54 -12.01 -15.82 -5.60
N ASP A 55 -13.02 -16.50 -5.05
CA ASP A 55 -12.78 -17.61 -4.12
C ASP A 55 -11.96 -18.72 -4.76
N MET A 56 -11.06 -19.31 -3.98
CA MET A 56 -10.47 -20.60 -4.34
C MET A 56 -11.49 -21.68 -3.99
N VAL A 57 -11.88 -22.46 -4.99
CA VAL A 57 -12.93 -23.48 -4.86
C VAL A 57 -12.43 -24.84 -5.33
N GLU A 58 -13.04 -25.89 -4.78
CA GLU A 58 -12.99 -27.24 -5.32
C GLU A 58 -14.30 -27.50 -6.06
N ILE A 59 -14.18 -27.90 -7.33
CA ILE A 59 -15.32 -28.19 -8.19
C ILE A 59 -15.38 -29.66 -8.56
N ILE A 60 -16.60 -30.15 -8.73
CA ILE A 60 -16.91 -31.45 -9.32
C ILE A 60 -17.31 -31.23 -10.78
N LEU A 61 -16.57 -31.80 -11.71
CA LEU A 61 -16.91 -31.74 -13.13
C LEU A 61 -18.09 -32.68 -13.42
N HIS A 62 -19.12 -32.17 -14.08
CA HIS A 62 -20.20 -33.00 -14.59
C HIS A 62 -19.73 -33.83 -15.79
N THR A 63 -20.37 -34.97 -16.04
CA THR A 63 -20.06 -35.77 -17.23
C THR A 63 -20.34 -34.96 -18.49
N LYS A 64 -19.34 -34.86 -19.37
CA LYS A 64 -19.39 -34.07 -20.61
C LYS A 64 -20.55 -34.55 -21.49
N GLY A 65 -21.59 -33.72 -21.63
CA GLY A 65 -22.68 -33.88 -22.59
C GLY A 65 -22.37 -33.18 -23.92
N HIS A 66 -23.42 -32.83 -24.69
CA HIS A 66 -23.29 -31.90 -25.81
C HIS A 66 -23.29 -30.46 -25.27
N GLY A 67 -22.16 -29.74 -25.44
CA GLY A 67 -22.02 -28.35 -25.02
C GLY A 67 -20.78 -28.08 -24.17
N ARG A 68 -20.77 -26.91 -23.53
CA ARG A 68 -19.68 -26.46 -22.66
C ARG A 68 -19.53 -27.37 -21.44
N LEU A 69 -18.30 -27.52 -20.95
CA LEU A 69 -18.01 -28.23 -19.70
C LEU A 69 -18.71 -27.53 -18.53
N THR A 70 -19.53 -28.26 -17.77
CA THR A 70 -20.22 -27.74 -16.58
C THR A 70 -19.70 -28.38 -15.30
N ALA A 71 -19.83 -27.66 -14.19
CA ALA A 71 -19.38 -28.12 -12.88
C ALA A 71 -20.25 -27.60 -11.74
N GLU A 72 -20.02 -28.15 -10.55
CA GLU A 72 -20.58 -27.64 -9.29
C GLU A 72 -19.50 -27.39 -8.25
N VAL A 73 -19.70 -26.37 -7.41
CA VAL A 73 -18.81 -26.08 -6.28
C VAL A 73 -19.11 -27.04 -5.15
N SER A 74 -18.16 -27.93 -4.88
CA SER A 74 -18.22 -28.86 -3.76
C SER A 74 -17.75 -28.23 -2.45
N LYS A 75 -16.74 -27.35 -2.51
CA LYS A 75 -16.13 -26.74 -1.34
C LYS A 75 -15.50 -25.38 -1.67
N ILE A 76 -15.62 -24.43 -0.74
CA ILE A 76 -14.82 -23.21 -0.73
C ILE A 76 -13.55 -23.48 0.09
N ILE A 77 -12.39 -23.37 -0.55
CA ILE A 77 -11.07 -23.62 0.05
C ILE A 77 -10.60 -22.37 0.78
N SER A 78 -10.70 -21.21 0.14
CA SER A 78 -10.39 -19.91 0.75
C SER A 78 -11.25 -18.81 0.14
N ARG A 79 -11.78 -17.94 1.01
CA ARG A 79 -12.54 -16.76 0.58
C ARG A 79 -11.61 -15.69 0.05
N ALA A 80 -11.96 -15.04 -1.05
CA ALA A 80 -11.24 -13.85 -1.54
C ALA A 80 -11.59 -12.60 -0.76
N LYS A 81 -12.88 -12.41 -0.43
CA LYS A 81 -13.35 -11.36 0.46
C LYS A 81 -14.62 -11.79 1.19
N ILE A 82 -14.85 -11.22 2.36
CA ILE A 82 -16.08 -11.40 3.15
C ILE A 82 -16.79 -10.08 3.47
N GLY A 83 -16.16 -8.95 3.15
CA GLY A 83 -16.67 -7.61 3.39
C GLY A 83 -17.16 -6.93 2.11
N PHE A 84 -18.27 -6.20 2.22
CA PHE A 84 -18.96 -5.54 1.12
C PHE A 84 -19.46 -4.18 1.57
N SER A 85 -19.29 -3.18 0.71
CA SER A 85 -19.93 -1.88 0.83
C SER A 85 -21.24 -1.85 0.03
N GLY A 86 -22.17 -1.01 0.46
CA GLY A 86 -23.45 -0.86 -0.21
C GLY A 86 -24.43 0.01 0.56
N VAL A 87 -25.68 0.04 0.09
CA VAL A 87 -26.76 0.79 0.74
C VAL A 87 -27.58 -0.14 1.61
N LEU A 88 -27.76 0.25 2.88
CA LEU A 88 -28.63 -0.47 3.80
C LEU A 88 -30.09 -0.12 3.49
N GLU A 89 -30.89 -1.10 3.10
CA GLU A 89 -32.32 -0.95 2.83
C GLU A 89 -33.16 -1.72 3.84
N LYS A 90 -34.43 -1.32 3.97
CA LYS A 90 -35.41 -2.00 4.83
C LYS A 90 -36.61 -2.44 3.99
N GLU A 91 -36.82 -3.75 3.92
CA GLU A 91 -37.92 -4.36 3.17
C GLU A 91 -38.68 -5.33 4.10
N ASN A 92 -40.01 -5.21 4.18
CA ASN A 92 -40.86 -6.11 4.97
C ASN A 92 -40.43 -6.29 6.45
N GLY A 93 -39.83 -5.25 7.05
CA GLY A 93 -39.34 -5.29 8.43
C GLY A 93 -37.94 -5.87 8.61
N LEU A 94 -37.32 -6.39 7.54
CA LEU A 94 -35.95 -6.90 7.53
C LEU A 94 -35.00 -5.87 6.90
N TYR A 95 -33.73 -5.94 7.27
CA TYR A 95 -32.69 -5.09 6.67
C TYR A 95 -31.80 -5.89 5.74
N PHE A 96 -31.45 -5.29 4.60
CA PHE A 96 -30.55 -5.88 3.62
C PHE A 96 -29.50 -4.86 3.23
N LEU A 97 -28.26 -5.31 3.07
CA LEU A 97 -27.27 -4.57 2.30
C LEU A 97 -27.47 -4.88 0.82
N LYS A 98 -27.73 -3.86 0.02
CA LYS A 98 -27.60 -3.90 -1.45
C LYS A 98 -26.14 -3.59 -1.81
N PRO A 99 -25.34 -4.57 -2.23
CA PRO A 99 -23.90 -4.38 -2.44
C PRO A 99 -23.61 -3.48 -3.66
N ASP A 100 -22.55 -2.66 -3.59
CA ASP A 100 -22.07 -1.90 -4.74
C ASP A 100 -21.37 -2.80 -5.76
N ASP A 101 -20.68 -3.84 -5.28
CA ASP A 101 -20.04 -4.84 -6.13
C ASP A 101 -21.10 -5.69 -6.84
N THR A 102 -21.35 -5.37 -8.11
CA THR A 102 -22.31 -6.09 -8.95
C THR A 102 -22.02 -7.57 -9.16
N LYS A 103 -20.82 -8.07 -8.81
CA LYS A 103 -20.50 -9.51 -8.82
C LYS A 103 -21.02 -10.24 -7.59
N MET A 104 -21.42 -9.50 -6.55
CA MET A 104 -22.21 -10.05 -5.44
C MET A 104 -23.65 -10.26 -5.92
N TYR A 105 -23.99 -11.50 -6.22
CA TYR A 105 -25.23 -11.89 -6.91
C TYR A 105 -26.45 -11.98 -5.98
N THR A 106 -26.32 -11.59 -4.71
CA THR A 106 -27.40 -11.63 -3.73
C THR A 106 -27.20 -10.57 -2.66
N ASP A 107 -28.28 -10.10 -2.07
CA ASP A 107 -28.25 -9.16 -0.96
C ASP A 107 -27.80 -9.83 0.34
N ILE A 108 -27.24 -9.04 1.25
CA ILE A 108 -26.80 -9.55 2.57
C ILE A 108 -27.83 -9.17 3.63
N LEU A 109 -28.46 -10.16 4.25
CA LEU A 109 -29.42 -9.97 5.33
C LEU A 109 -28.69 -9.46 6.59
N ILE A 110 -29.17 -8.36 7.15
CA ILE A 110 -28.64 -7.78 8.39
C ILE A 110 -29.66 -8.01 9.51
N PRO A 111 -29.46 -9.01 10.39
CA PRO A 111 -30.40 -9.30 11.46
C PRO A 111 -30.38 -8.18 12.52
N GLU A 112 -31.56 -7.68 12.90
CA GLU A 112 -31.69 -6.68 13.98
C GLU A 112 -31.14 -7.19 15.32
N LYS A 113 -31.21 -8.50 15.56
CA LYS A 113 -30.69 -9.18 16.75
C LYS A 113 -29.81 -10.34 16.32
N MET A 114 -28.61 -10.42 16.89
CA MET A 114 -27.75 -11.59 16.72
C MET A 114 -27.91 -12.54 17.90
N PRO A 115 -27.85 -13.87 17.70
CA PRO A 115 -27.82 -14.80 18.81
C PRO A 115 -26.60 -14.50 19.70
N ALA A 116 -26.83 -14.38 21.01
CA ALA A 116 -25.78 -14.12 21.98
C ALA A 116 -24.68 -15.20 21.87
N ARG A 117 -23.52 -14.83 21.34
CA ARG A 117 -22.29 -15.60 21.57
C ARG A 117 -21.80 -15.27 22.98
N ASN A 118 -21.14 -16.22 23.64
CA ASN A 118 -20.61 -16.14 25.00
C ASN A 118 -19.63 -14.97 25.23
N THR A 119 -20.11 -13.73 25.20
CA THR A 119 -19.35 -12.53 25.54
C THR A 119 -20.22 -11.65 26.41
N SER A 120 -19.63 -11.18 27.51
CA SER A 120 -20.23 -10.37 28.57
C SER A 120 -20.61 -8.93 28.16
N HIS A 121 -20.86 -8.70 26.87
CA HIS A 121 -21.11 -7.38 26.30
C HIS A 121 -22.52 -7.35 25.70
N ARG A 122 -23.27 -6.28 25.96
CA ARG A 122 -24.67 -6.02 25.54
C ARG A 122 -24.97 -6.55 24.14
N GLU A 123 -26.17 -7.07 23.92
CA GLU A 123 -26.69 -7.43 22.58
C GLU A 123 -26.53 -6.25 21.61
N VAL A 124 -25.47 -6.24 20.80
CA VAL A 124 -25.33 -5.31 19.69
C VAL A 124 -25.86 -6.02 18.46
N GLY A 125 -27.07 -5.66 18.06
CA GLY A 125 -27.69 -6.13 16.82
C GLY A 125 -26.80 -5.95 15.59
N GLY A 126 -27.08 -6.66 14.50
CA GLY A 126 -26.27 -6.61 13.28
C GLY A 126 -26.18 -5.22 12.63
N LEU A 127 -27.08 -4.30 13.00
CA LEU A 127 -27.13 -2.94 12.47
C LEU A 127 -26.06 -1.99 13.01
N ASN A 128 -25.52 -2.24 14.22
CA ASN A 128 -24.52 -1.37 14.84
C ASN A 128 -24.86 0.14 14.82
N GLY A 129 -26.14 0.49 14.99
CA GLY A 129 -26.64 1.87 14.95
C GLY A 129 -26.91 2.45 13.56
N ALA A 130 -26.69 1.70 12.49
CA ALA A 130 -27.00 2.11 11.12
C ALA A 130 -28.51 2.25 10.88
N LYS A 131 -28.87 3.17 10.00
CA LYS A 131 -30.24 3.46 9.55
C LYS A 131 -30.38 3.12 8.08
N ALA A 132 -31.58 2.71 7.68
CA ALA A 132 -31.90 2.51 6.27
C ALA A 132 -31.62 3.78 5.45
N GLY A 133 -31.17 3.61 4.22
CA GLY A 133 -30.70 4.65 3.31
C GLY A 133 -29.26 5.10 3.52
N GLN A 134 -28.53 4.55 4.50
CA GLN A 134 -27.11 4.86 4.71
C GLN A 134 -26.21 3.93 3.91
N LYS A 135 -25.08 4.47 3.46
CA LYS A 135 -23.98 3.69 2.91
C LYS A 135 -23.19 3.06 4.07
N VAL A 136 -22.98 1.76 4.02
CA VAL A 136 -22.35 0.98 5.10
C VAL A 136 -21.36 -0.04 4.54
N TYR A 137 -20.42 -0.45 5.37
CA TYR A 137 -19.56 -1.61 5.15
C TYR A 137 -20.00 -2.76 6.07
N VAL A 138 -20.24 -3.92 5.49
CA VAL A 138 -20.75 -5.12 6.17
C VAL A 138 -19.79 -6.28 5.95
N GLU A 139 -19.59 -7.09 6.98
CA GLU A 139 -18.94 -8.40 6.85
C GLU A 139 -19.98 -9.52 6.93
N ILE A 140 -19.87 -10.50 6.04
CA ILE A 140 -20.65 -11.74 6.10
C ILE A 140 -20.18 -12.55 7.31
N ILE A 141 -21.12 -12.89 8.19
CA ILE A 141 -20.87 -13.68 9.40
C ILE A 141 -21.31 -15.15 9.24
N SER A 142 -22.26 -15.43 8.34
CA SER A 142 -22.80 -16.77 8.12
C SER A 142 -23.41 -16.90 6.73
N TRP A 143 -23.02 -17.94 6.00
CA TRP A 143 -23.70 -18.35 4.77
C TRP A 143 -23.53 -19.87 4.59
N LYS A 144 -24.47 -20.62 5.16
CA LYS A 144 -24.41 -22.10 5.20
C LYS A 144 -25.36 -22.75 4.21
N ASP A 145 -26.47 -22.09 3.94
CA ASP A 145 -27.52 -22.58 3.07
C ASP A 145 -27.48 -21.76 1.78
N PRO A 146 -27.11 -22.36 0.64
CA PRO A 146 -27.02 -21.67 -0.65
C PRO A 146 -28.38 -21.16 -1.15
N LEU A 147 -29.49 -21.66 -0.60
CA LEU A 147 -30.84 -21.21 -0.93
C LEU A 147 -31.28 -19.97 -0.13
N LYS A 148 -30.46 -19.52 0.82
CA LYS A 148 -30.74 -18.35 1.67
C LYS A 148 -29.75 -17.22 1.41
N ALA A 149 -30.19 -16.02 1.72
CA ALA A 149 -29.29 -14.86 1.76
C ALA A 149 -28.21 -15.05 2.83
N PRO A 150 -26.96 -14.62 2.56
CA PRO A 150 -25.93 -14.52 3.60
C PRO A 150 -26.37 -13.57 4.72
N GLU A 151 -26.01 -13.91 5.95
CA GLU A 151 -26.19 -13.04 7.10
C GLU A 151 -24.92 -12.22 7.32
N GLY A 152 -25.06 -10.92 7.54
CA GLY A 152 -23.96 -9.99 7.75
C GLY A 152 -24.09 -9.12 8.99
N LYS A 153 -23.01 -8.43 9.33
CA LYS A 153 -22.95 -7.42 10.39
C LYS A 153 -22.41 -6.12 9.82
N VAL A 154 -23.07 -5.01 10.11
CA VAL A 154 -22.54 -3.67 9.85
C VAL A 154 -21.30 -3.45 10.71
N ILE A 155 -20.16 -3.29 10.04
CA ILE A 155 -18.89 -2.95 10.66
C ILE A 155 -18.76 -1.42 10.74
N LYS A 156 -19.13 -0.72 9.66
CA LYS A 156 -18.93 0.73 9.57
C LYS A 156 -20.09 1.44 8.87
N ILE A 157 -20.47 2.60 9.40
CA ILE A 157 -21.38 3.54 8.75
C ILE A 157 -20.51 4.53 7.98
N LEU A 158 -20.61 4.54 6.66
CA LEU A 158 -19.75 5.34 5.78
C LEU A 158 -20.34 6.72 5.49
N GLY A 159 -21.67 6.83 5.47
CA GLY A 159 -22.36 8.11 5.30
C GLY A 159 -23.62 7.97 4.46
N LYS A 160 -23.86 8.97 3.59
CA LYS A 160 -24.97 8.96 2.63
C LYS A 160 -24.47 8.47 1.26
N PRO A 161 -25.26 7.66 0.54
CA PRO A 161 -24.94 7.32 -0.84
C PRO A 161 -24.77 8.58 -1.70
N GLY A 162 -23.76 8.58 -2.57
CA GLY A 162 -23.42 9.72 -3.44
C GLY A 162 -22.60 10.84 -2.79
N ASP A 163 -22.35 10.78 -1.48
CA ASP A 163 -21.36 11.66 -0.83
C ASP A 163 -19.94 11.18 -1.20
N ASN A 164 -19.11 12.06 -1.76
CA ASN A 164 -17.75 11.72 -2.18
C ASN A 164 -16.92 11.03 -1.09
N ASN A 165 -17.04 11.46 0.17
CA ASN A 165 -16.32 10.81 1.27
C ASN A 165 -16.81 9.38 1.51
N ALA A 166 -18.12 9.16 1.46
CA ALA A 166 -18.71 7.84 1.68
C ALA A 166 -18.36 6.88 0.54
N GLU A 167 -18.38 7.35 -0.71
CA GLU A 167 -18.04 6.57 -1.89
C GLU A 167 -16.56 6.19 -1.93
N MET A 168 -15.65 7.15 -1.69
CA MET A 168 -14.21 6.88 -1.68
C MET A 168 -13.82 5.93 -0.54
N HIS A 169 -14.43 6.10 0.64
CA HIS A 169 -14.20 5.21 1.77
C HIS A 169 -14.73 3.80 1.50
N ALA A 170 -15.92 3.67 0.88
CA ALA A 170 -16.48 2.39 0.47
C ALA A 170 -15.57 1.61 -0.47
N ILE A 171 -15.02 2.27 -1.48
CA ILE A 171 -14.08 1.67 -2.44
C ILE A 171 -12.81 1.20 -1.73
N ALA A 172 -12.24 2.06 -0.88
CA ALA A 172 -11.00 1.76 -0.18
C ALA A 172 -11.13 0.59 0.79
N ILE A 173 -12.17 0.59 1.64
CA ILE A 173 -12.36 -0.45 2.65
C ILE A 173 -12.69 -1.81 2.04
N GLU A 174 -13.36 -1.85 0.89
CA GLU A 174 -13.56 -3.09 0.12
C GLU A 174 -12.26 -3.69 -0.42
N LYS A 175 -11.24 -2.85 -0.63
CA LYS A 175 -9.89 -3.29 -1.01
C LYS A 175 -8.99 -3.57 0.20
N GLY A 176 -9.55 -3.49 1.42
CA GLY A 176 -8.83 -3.74 2.67
C GLY A 176 -8.13 -2.51 3.24
N PHE A 177 -8.39 -1.31 2.70
CA PHE A 177 -7.75 -0.07 3.15
C PHE A 177 -8.71 0.75 4.00
N ASP A 178 -8.56 0.67 5.33
CA ASP A 178 -9.27 1.55 6.26
C ASP A 178 -8.41 2.77 6.64
N SER A 179 -9.01 3.96 6.54
CA SER A 179 -8.41 5.22 7.00
C SER A 179 -8.32 5.33 8.53
N ASP A 180 -9.14 4.60 9.27
CA ASP A 180 -9.14 4.63 10.72
C ASP A 180 -8.07 3.72 11.32
N PHE A 181 -7.37 4.24 12.32
CA PHE A 181 -6.49 3.44 13.17
C PHE A 181 -7.21 2.98 14.45
N PRO A 182 -6.94 1.77 14.94
CA PRO A 182 -7.40 1.33 16.26
C PRO A 182 -6.94 2.28 17.36
N GLN A 183 -7.75 2.41 18.43
CA GLN A 183 -7.49 3.37 19.51
C GLN A 183 -6.13 3.16 20.19
N LYS A 184 -5.70 1.89 20.37
CA LYS A 184 -4.38 1.55 20.92
C LYS A 184 -3.23 2.13 20.07
N ILE A 185 -3.35 2.05 18.74
CA ILE A 185 -2.38 2.59 17.79
C ILE A 185 -2.31 4.11 17.88
N LYS A 186 -3.48 4.77 17.94
CA LYS A 186 -3.57 6.22 18.12
C LYS A 186 -2.89 6.68 19.42
N GLU A 187 -3.10 5.95 20.51
CA GLU A 187 -2.48 6.24 21.80
C GLU A 187 -0.97 5.99 21.82
N GLU A 188 -0.50 4.90 21.20
CA GLU A 188 0.93 4.62 21.06
C GLU A 188 1.63 5.71 20.24
N ALA A 189 1.08 6.06 19.08
CA ALA A 189 1.61 7.11 18.22
C ALA A 189 1.66 8.47 18.94
N LYS A 190 0.62 8.79 19.72
CA LYS A 190 0.59 10.01 20.54
C LYS A 190 1.72 10.01 21.58
N LYS A 191 1.95 8.90 22.28
CA LYS A 191 3.05 8.77 23.27
C LYS A 191 4.41 9.00 22.61
N ILE A 192 4.63 8.43 21.42
CA ILE A 192 5.87 8.61 20.66
C ILE A 192 6.05 10.09 20.28
N ARG A 193 4.99 10.73 19.75
CA ARG A 193 5.01 12.17 19.44
C ARG A 193 5.37 13.00 20.68
N ASP A 194 4.69 12.75 21.79
CA ASP A 194 4.85 13.55 23.01
C ASP A 194 6.26 13.38 23.63
N LEU A 195 6.92 12.25 23.39
CA LEU A 195 8.33 12.04 23.76
C LEU A 195 9.29 12.84 22.87
N GLY A 196 8.97 12.98 21.58
CA GLY A 196 9.78 13.68 20.60
C GLY A 196 11.19 13.09 20.41
N ILE A 197 12.05 13.86 19.74
CA ILE A 197 13.48 13.55 19.60
C ILE A 197 14.22 14.07 20.83
N LYS A 198 15.06 13.22 21.44
CA LYS A 198 15.86 13.54 22.62
C LYS A 198 17.32 13.77 22.25
N ASN A 199 18.06 14.47 23.11
CA ASN A 199 19.51 14.68 22.91
C ASN A 199 20.30 13.37 22.83
N GLU A 200 19.85 12.34 23.56
CA GLU A 200 20.45 11.00 23.53
C GLU A 200 20.40 10.36 22.14
N ASP A 201 19.36 10.67 21.34
CA ASP A 201 19.16 10.11 20.01
C ASP A 201 20.23 10.57 19.00
N PHE A 202 20.94 11.66 19.31
CA PHE A 202 22.02 12.20 18.48
C PHE A 202 23.37 11.51 18.72
N THR A 203 23.58 10.92 19.91
CA THR A 203 24.92 10.49 20.36
C THR A 203 25.56 9.38 19.52
N ARG A 204 24.75 8.55 18.85
CA ARG A 204 25.21 7.42 18.02
C ARG A 204 25.00 7.66 16.52
N ARG A 205 24.77 8.91 16.12
CA ARG A 205 24.47 9.29 14.74
C ARG A 205 25.57 10.18 14.19
N ARG A 206 25.91 9.96 12.92
CA ARG A 206 26.79 10.92 12.21
C ARG A 206 26.02 12.22 12.00
N ASP A 207 26.65 13.35 12.31
CA ASP A 207 26.00 14.66 12.26
C ASP A 207 26.16 15.32 10.89
N PHE A 208 25.03 15.52 10.20
CA PHE A 208 24.92 16.21 8.91
C PHE A 208 24.22 17.56 9.02
N ARG A 209 23.85 18.03 10.22
CA ARG A 209 23.06 19.27 10.41
C ARG A 209 23.72 20.53 9.86
N LYS A 210 25.06 20.52 9.73
CA LYS A 210 25.84 21.62 9.16
C LYS A 210 26.14 21.47 7.65
N ILE A 211 25.76 20.34 7.06
CA ILE A 211 25.92 20.06 5.63
C ILE A 211 24.64 20.51 4.93
N LEU A 212 24.77 21.17 3.77
CA LEU A 212 23.63 21.58 2.97
C LEU A 212 22.78 20.35 2.64
N THR A 213 21.52 20.38 3.02
CA THR A 213 20.53 19.32 2.93
C THR A 213 19.16 19.89 2.55
N PHE A 214 18.46 19.26 1.63
CA PHE A 214 17.13 19.70 1.21
C PHE A 214 16.28 18.51 0.75
N THR A 215 14.96 18.73 0.67
CA THR A 215 14.01 17.78 0.09
C THR A 215 13.47 18.33 -1.24
N ILE A 216 13.04 17.46 -2.15
CA ILE A 216 12.37 17.84 -3.40
C ILE A 216 11.16 16.93 -3.59
N ASP A 217 9.97 17.49 -3.43
CA ASP A 217 8.74 16.71 -3.32
C ASP A 217 7.61 17.33 -4.17
N PRO A 218 6.48 16.63 -4.39
CA PRO A 218 5.27 17.26 -4.89
C PRO A 218 4.80 18.40 -3.98
N GLU A 219 4.16 19.42 -4.56
CA GLU A 219 3.65 20.58 -3.80
C GLU A 219 2.71 20.17 -2.65
N ASP A 220 1.89 19.13 -2.87
CA ASP A 220 0.88 18.59 -1.96
C ASP A 220 1.41 17.55 -0.96
N ALA A 221 2.70 17.17 -1.03
CA ALA A 221 3.31 16.22 -0.10
C ALA A 221 3.41 16.80 1.33
N LYS A 222 3.22 15.92 2.33
CA LYS A 222 3.28 16.26 3.77
C LYS A 222 4.29 15.40 4.54
N ASP A 223 4.53 14.21 4.02
CA ASP A 223 5.42 13.15 4.42
C ASP A 223 6.68 13.19 3.54
N PHE A 224 7.69 13.96 3.94
CA PHE A 224 8.97 14.02 3.22
C PHE A 224 9.84 12.89 3.72
N ASP A 225 9.94 11.80 2.96
CA ASP A 225 10.65 10.59 3.38
C ASP A 225 12.14 10.64 3.09
N ASP A 226 12.55 11.41 2.08
CA ASP A 226 13.94 11.52 1.64
C ASP A 226 14.45 12.96 1.56
N ALA A 227 15.76 13.10 1.81
CA ALA A 227 16.49 14.34 1.68
C ALA A 227 17.86 14.08 1.06
N ILE A 228 18.36 15.05 0.29
CA ILE A 228 19.69 14.99 -0.32
C ILE A 228 20.58 16.02 0.36
N SER A 229 21.76 15.60 0.82
CA SER A 229 22.84 16.50 1.20
C SER A 229 23.93 16.55 0.14
N PHE A 230 24.57 17.72 0.03
CA PHE A 230 25.60 17.98 -0.97
C PHE A 230 26.76 18.79 -0.39
N ARG A 231 27.99 18.35 -0.65
CA ARG A 231 29.21 19.08 -0.35
C ARG A 231 30.31 18.80 -1.37
N GLU A 232 30.99 19.85 -1.83
CA GLU A 232 32.24 19.71 -2.58
C GLU A 232 33.40 19.41 -1.62
N ILE A 233 34.18 18.36 -1.90
CA ILE A 233 35.33 18.01 -1.07
C ILE A 233 36.50 18.94 -1.42
N SER A 234 36.91 19.76 -0.46
CA SER A 234 38.02 20.69 -0.62
C SER A 234 39.39 20.02 -0.37
N GLY A 235 40.44 20.49 -1.03
CA GLY A 235 41.81 19.97 -0.85
C GLY A 235 42.48 20.29 0.49
N ASN A 236 41.80 21.06 1.34
CA ASN A 236 42.27 21.46 2.68
C ASN A 236 41.70 20.59 3.80
N GLU A 237 40.85 19.61 3.47
CA GLU A 237 40.35 18.62 4.43
C GLU A 237 41.46 17.61 4.81
N PRO A 238 41.35 16.90 5.96
CA PRO A 238 42.38 16.00 6.47
C PRO A 238 42.89 14.98 5.44
N THR A 239 44.05 14.39 5.68
CA THR A 239 44.88 13.64 4.71
C THR A 239 44.14 12.62 3.83
N ASP A 240 43.09 11.96 4.33
CA ASP A 240 42.31 10.99 3.55
C ASP A 240 41.37 11.65 2.51
N ALA A 241 40.96 12.90 2.74
CA ALA A 241 40.10 13.69 1.85
C ALA A 241 40.89 14.37 0.72
N LYS A 242 42.21 14.56 0.87
CA LYS A 242 43.05 15.23 -0.14
C LYS A 242 43.08 14.46 -1.47
N ALA A 243 43.08 13.13 -1.44
CA ALA A 243 42.98 12.28 -2.64
C ALA A 243 41.60 12.36 -3.32
N MET A 244 40.60 12.90 -2.63
CA MET A 244 39.20 13.05 -3.09
C MET A 244 38.86 14.52 -3.39
N ALA A 245 39.85 15.41 -3.39
CA ALA A 245 39.65 16.83 -3.67
C ALA A 245 39.01 17.04 -5.06
N GLY A 246 37.97 17.86 -5.10
CA GLY A 246 37.22 18.13 -6.34
C GLY A 246 36.17 17.07 -6.71
N MET A 247 35.97 16.05 -5.85
CA MET A 247 34.82 15.14 -5.85
C MET A 247 33.69 15.71 -4.98
N TYR A 248 32.53 15.05 -5.01
CA TYR A 248 31.33 15.45 -4.28
C TYR A 248 30.99 14.41 -3.21
N GLU A 249 30.71 14.85 -1.99
CA GLU A 249 30.03 14.03 -0.97
C GLU A 249 28.53 14.28 -1.09
N ILE A 250 27.78 13.22 -1.39
CA ILE A 250 26.34 13.25 -1.57
C ILE A 250 25.71 12.26 -0.60
N GLY A 251 24.86 12.75 0.30
CA GLY A 251 24.10 11.91 1.22
C GLY A 251 22.65 11.79 0.77
N ILE A 252 22.16 10.56 0.65
CA ILE A 252 20.72 10.26 0.58
C ILE A 252 20.26 9.87 1.98
N HIS A 253 19.39 10.69 2.56
CA HIS A 253 18.93 10.56 3.94
C HIS A 253 17.46 10.19 3.94
N ILE A 254 17.14 8.99 4.44
CA ILE A 254 15.78 8.47 4.55
C ILE A 254 15.30 8.62 5.99
N ALA A 255 14.06 9.03 6.21
CA ALA A 255 13.42 9.09 7.51
C ALA A 255 13.66 7.80 8.32
N ASP A 256 14.17 7.91 9.55
CA ASP A 256 14.41 6.75 10.40
C ASP A 256 13.12 6.28 11.08
N VAL A 257 12.18 5.77 10.29
CA VAL A 257 10.90 5.24 10.78
C VAL A 257 11.12 4.14 11.82
N SER A 258 12.17 3.32 11.66
CA SER A 258 12.56 2.25 12.59
C SER A 258 12.94 2.74 13.99
N HIS A 259 13.30 4.02 14.11
CA HIS A 259 13.51 4.64 15.40
C HIS A 259 12.20 4.76 16.20
N TYR A 260 11.08 5.02 15.54
CA TYR A 260 9.78 5.24 16.18
C TYR A 260 8.93 3.95 16.21
N VAL A 261 8.93 3.19 15.13
CA VAL A 261 8.14 1.95 15.00
C VAL A 261 9.03 0.76 15.38
N LYS A 262 8.84 0.23 16.59
CA LYS A 262 9.65 -0.88 17.12
C LYS A 262 9.09 -2.23 16.72
N ILE A 263 9.96 -3.16 16.34
CA ILE A 263 9.57 -4.54 16.01
C ILE A 263 8.77 -5.14 17.17
N GLY A 264 7.59 -5.69 16.86
CA GLY A 264 6.67 -6.29 17.83
C GLY A 264 5.79 -5.29 18.59
N SER A 265 5.87 -3.99 18.29
CA SER A 265 4.90 -3.00 18.78
C SER A 265 3.56 -3.12 18.06
N GLU A 266 2.49 -2.54 18.65
CA GLU A 266 1.18 -2.53 17.99
C GLU A 266 1.25 -1.72 16.68
N LEU A 267 2.00 -0.60 16.67
CA LEU A 267 2.32 0.15 15.45
C LEU A 267 3.00 -0.69 14.36
N ASP A 268 3.97 -1.55 14.73
CA ASP A 268 4.63 -2.45 13.77
C ASP A 268 3.66 -3.47 13.19
N HIS A 269 2.80 -4.06 14.02
CA HIS A 269 1.76 -4.97 13.55
C HIS A 269 0.76 -4.28 12.60
N GLU A 270 0.32 -3.08 12.94
CA GLU A 270 -0.58 -2.30 12.10
C GLU A 270 0.08 -1.89 10.77
N ALA A 271 1.32 -1.41 10.81
CA ALA A 271 2.08 -1.05 9.62
C ALA A 271 2.28 -2.26 8.69
N LYS A 272 2.58 -3.45 9.25
CA LYS A 272 2.67 -4.70 8.50
C LYS A 272 1.35 -5.11 7.85
N ASN A 273 0.24 -4.94 8.56
CA ASN A 273 -1.10 -5.25 8.04
C ASN A 273 -1.48 -4.32 6.88
N ARG A 274 -1.13 -3.03 6.96
CA ARG A 274 -1.38 -2.04 5.89
C ARG A 274 -0.43 -2.21 4.70
N GLY A 275 0.84 -2.50 4.96
CA GLY A 275 1.89 -2.73 3.96
C GLY A 275 2.38 -1.47 3.23
N THR A 276 1.48 -0.57 2.85
CA THR A 276 1.81 0.69 2.14
C THR A 276 0.78 1.77 2.44
N SER A 277 1.16 3.04 2.26
CA SER A 277 0.19 4.12 2.10
C SER A 277 -0.52 3.99 0.74
N VAL A 278 -1.80 4.35 0.69
CA VAL A 278 -2.60 4.35 -0.55
C VAL A 278 -2.98 5.77 -0.90
N TYR A 279 -2.51 6.22 -2.07
CA TYR A 279 -2.77 7.57 -2.57
C TYR A 279 -3.97 7.52 -3.53
N LEU A 280 -5.09 8.11 -3.09
CA LEU A 280 -6.28 8.30 -3.88
C LEU A 280 -6.28 9.71 -4.47
N VAL A 281 -7.22 9.98 -5.38
CA VAL A 281 -7.31 11.28 -6.06
C VAL A 281 -7.50 12.44 -5.07
N ASP A 282 -8.28 12.24 -4.01
CA ASP A 282 -8.68 13.30 -3.07
C ASP A 282 -8.04 13.18 -1.68
N ARG A 283 -7.35 12.07 -1.37
CA ARG A 283 -6.80 11.78 -0.04
C ARG A 283 -5.70 10.72 -0.07
N THR A 284 -5.02 10.61 1.06
CA THR A 284 -4.11 9.49 1.36
C THR A 284 -4.67 8.65 2.50
N ILE A 285 -4.62 7.32 2.36
CA ILE A 285 -4.81 6.38 3.47
C ILE A 285 -3.42 6.01 3.95
N PRO A 286 -2.96 6.54 5.10
CA PRO A 286 -1.57 6.41 5.47
C PRO A 286 -1.28 5.04 6.10
N MET A 287 -0.06 4.55 5.89
CA MET A 287 0.45 3.34 6.56
C MET A 287 0.65 3.56 8.05
N LEU A 288 1.09 4.76 8.44
CA LEU A 288 1.33 5.14 9.83
C LEU A 288 0.39 6.28 10.22
N PRO A 289 0.05 6.44 11.52
CA PRO A 289 -0.71 7.60 11.96
C PRO A 289 -0.04 8.91 11.54
N GLU A 290 -0.81 9.86 10.99
CA GLU A 290 -0.29 11.14 10.44
C GLU A 290 0.54 11.94 11.43
N ILE A 291 0.24 11.80 12.73
CA ILE A 291 0.97 12.40 13.83
C ILE A 291 2.46 11.99 13.88
N LEU A 292 2.80 10.85 13.28
CA LEU A 292 4.17 10.37 13.09
C LEU A 292 4.66 10.67 11.67
N SER A 293 3.91 10.23 10.65
CA SER A 293 4.36 10.33 9.25
C SER A 293 4.58 11.79 8.84
N ASN A 294 3.66 12.70 9.19
CA ASN A 294 3.69 14.09 8.74
C ASN A 294 4.45 15.03 9.68
N ASP A 295 5.02 14.52 10.79
CA ASP A 295 5.82 15.32 11.72
C ASP A 295 7.16 14.67 12.09
N LEU A 296 7.17 13.67 12.97
CA LEU A 296 8.42 13.11 13.50
C LEU A 296 9.26 12.37 12.44
N CYS A 297 8.60 11.66 11.52
CA CYS A 297 9.25 10.97 10.41
C CYS A 297 9.55 11.93 9.26
N SER A 298 8.59 12.80 8.90
CA SER A 298 8.74 13.76 7.81
C SER A 298 9.98 14.65 8.02
N LEU A 299 10.82 14.74 6.99
CA LEU A 299 12.06 15.51 6.95
C LEU A 299 11.81 17.01 6.77
N LEU A 300 10.94 17.56 7.63
CA LEU A 300 10.49 18.94 7.63
C LEU A 300 11.67 19.93 7.61
N PRO A 301 11.56 21.03 6.84
CA PRO A 301 12.61 22.04 6.79
C PRO A 301 12.76 22.75 8.14
N ASN A 302 13.98 23.16 8.45
CA ASN A 302 14.38 23.88 9.65
C ASN A 302 14.15 23.11 10.97
N LYS A 303 14.08 21.77 10.89
CA LYS A 303 13.99 20.89 12.06
C LYS A 303 15.06 19.81 12.01
N ASP A 304 15.62 19.48 13.17
CA ASP A 304 16.52 18.33 13.30
C ASP A 304 15.71 17.04 13.13
N ARG A 305 16.21 16.12 12.30
CA ARG A 305 15.55 14.88 11.95
C ARG A 305 16.49 13.69 11.96
N LEU A 306 15.99 12.58 12.48
CA LEU A 306 16.72 11.31 12.56
C LEU A 306 16.55 10.57 11.24
N THR A 307 17.65 10.13 10.65
CA THR A 307 17.65 9.45 9.36
C THR A 307 18.55 8.21 9.35
N ILE A 308 18.28 7.32 8.41
CA ILE A 308 19.21 6.29 7.95
C ILE A 308 19.69 6.74 6.58
N SER A 309 21.00 6.68 6.33
CA SER A 309 21.58 7.36 5.18
C SER A 309 22.55 6.49 4.41
N ALA A 310 22.54 6.68 3.09
CA ALA A 310 23.55 6.21 2.17
C ALA A 310 24.37 7.42 1.70
N VAL A 311 25.67 7.43 2.00
CA VAL A 311 26.56 8.55 1.72
C VAL A 311 27.61 8.10 0.72
N PHE A 312 27.73 8.84 -0.37
CA PHE A 312 28.62 8.52 -1.48
C PHE A 312 29.64 9.62 -1.70
N ILE A 313 30.86 9.22 -2.04
CA ILE A 313 31.84 10.11 -2.66
C ILE A 313 31.86 9.81 -4.14
N ILE A 314 31.47 10.79 -4.95
CA ILE A 314 31.24 10.64 -6.38
C ILE A 314 32.15 11.60 -7.14
N ASP A 315 32.83 11.10 -8.17
CA ASP A 315 33.64 11.95 -9.05
C ASP A 315 32.78 12.70 -10.08
N ARG A 316 33.42 13.57 -10.87
CA ARG A 316 32.73 14.38 -11.88
C ARG A 316 32.13 13.56 -13.03
N ASN A 317 32.47 12.28 -13.15
CA ASN A 317 31.92 11.36 -14.15
C ASN A 317 30.78 10.50 -13.57
N ALA A 318 30.27 10.85 -12.40
CA ALA A 318 29.26 10.09 -11.65
C ALA A 318 29.73 8.70 -11.17
N ILE A 319 31.04 8.46 -11.09
CA ILE A 319 31.57 7.19 -10.60
C ILE A 319 31.70 7.26 -9.08
N VAL A 320 31.01 6.34 -8.39
CA VAL A 320 31.11 6.16 -6.93
C VAL A 320 32.51 5.65 -6.57
N LYS A 321 33.22 6.39 -5.71
CA LYS A 321 34.56 6.04 -5.20
C LYS A 321 34.51 5.46 -3.80
N LYS A 322 33.60 5.95 -2.96
CA LYS A 322 33.36 5.44 -1.61
C LYS A 322 31.87 5.45 -1.30
N GLU A 323 31.45 4.52 -0.47
CA GLU A 323 30.09 4.42 0.05
C GLU A 323 30.14 4.20 1.57
N TRP A 324 29.19 4.76 2.30
CA TRP A 324 29.00 4.58 3.72
C TRP A 324 27.49 4.53 4.00
N PHE A 325 27.07 3.60 4.87
CA PHE A 325 25.70 3.50 5.33
C PHE A 325 25.66 3.70 6.83
N GLY A 326 24.56 4.22 7.36
CA GLY A 326 24.34 4.27 8.80
C GLY A 326 23.34 5.31 9.24
N ARG A 327 23.14 5.38 10.55
CA ARG A 327 22.23 6.34 11.18
C ARG A 327 22.86 7.73 11.23
N THR A 328 22.11 8.75 10.79
CA THR A 328 22.55 10.15 10.80
C THR A 328 21.48 11.07 11.40
N VAL A 329 21.86 12.30 11.68
CA VAL A 329 20.96 13.41 12.00
C VAL A 329 21.17 14.52 11.00
N ILE A 330 20.08 15.03 10.42
CA ILE A 330 20.09 16.10 9.43
C ILE A 330 19.31 17.31 9.93
N HIS A 331 19.51 18.44 9.24
CA HIS A 331 18.70 19.64 9.39
C HIS A 331 18.42 20.16 7.97
N SER A 332 17.24 19.85 7.41
CA SER A 332 16.89 20.26 6.05
C SER A 332 16.78 21.78 5.99
N GLN A 333 17.67 22.46 5.25
CA GLN A 333 17.66 23.92 5.15
C GLN A 333 16.60 24.43 4.17
N LYS A 334 16.10 23.56 3.27
CA LYS A 334 15.09 23.93 2.29
C LYS A 334 14.22 22.74 1.87
N ARG A 335 12.92 22.99 1.74
CA ARG A 335 12.01 22.16 0.95
C ARG A 335 11.85 22.79 -0.42
N PHE A 336 12.01 22.01 -1.48
CA PHE A 336 11.64 22.40 -2.84
C PHE A 336 10.39 21.65 -3.28
N THR A 337 9.54 22.29 -4.08
CA THR A 337 8.72 21.53 -5.02
C THR A 337 9.55 21.10 -6.23
N TYR A 338 9.09 20.08 -6.98
CA TYR A 338 9.73 19.72 -8.25
C TYR A 338 9.86 20.91 -9.20
N GLU A 339 8.85 21.77 -9.29
CA GLU A 339 8.85 22.97 -10.13
C GLU A 339 9.90 24.00 -9.68
N GLU A 340 10.02 24.23 -8.37
CA GLU A 340 11.03 25.13 -7.81
C GLU A 340 12.46 24.60 -8.02
N ALA A 341 12.65 23.28 -7.88
CA ALA A 341 13.93 22.63 -8.15
C ALA A 341 14.27 22.70 -9.65
N GLU A 342 13.30 22.47 -10.53
CA GLU A 342 13.44 22.59 -11.98
C GLU A 342 13.84 24.02 -12.39
N GLU A 343 13.21 25.02 -11.80
CA GLU A 343 13.58 26.43 -12.00
C GLU A 343 15.01 26.69 -11.52
N SER A 344 15.37 26.14 -10.36
CA SER A 344 16.70 26.31 -9.78
C SER A 344 17.79 25.63 -10.59
N ILE A 345 17.51 24.49 -11.21
CA ILE A 345 18.40 23.82 -12.17
C ILE A 345 18.64 24.72 -13.40
N LYS A 346 17.61 25.42 -13.89
CA LYS A 346 17.66 26.17 -15.17
C LYS A 346 18.19 27.60 -15.04
N LYS A 347 17.95 28.29 -13.92
CA LYS A 347 18.22 29.73 -13.76
C LYS A 347 19.38 29.99 -12.80
N ILE A 348 20.45 30.61 -13.31
CA ILE A 348 21.69 30.90 -12.54
C ILE A 348 21.45 31.71 -11.26
N LYS A 349 20.45 32.60 -11.26
CA LYS A 349 20.13 33.47 -10.12
C LYS A 349 19.23 32.80 -9.06
N SER A 350 18.73 31.60 -9.33
CA SER A 350 17.86 30.90 -8.39
C SER A 350 18.64 30.30 -7.21
N PRO A 351 18.01 30.15 -6.04
CA PRO A 351 18.66 29.57 -4.86
C PRO A 351 19.21 28.17 -5.13
N LEU A 352 20.43 27.89 -4.66
CA LEU A 352 21.09 26.59 -4.80
C LEU A 352 21.25 26.10 -6.25
N HIS A 353 21.28 27.02 -7.23
CA HIS A 353 21.46 26.68 -8.65
C HIS A 353 22.73 25.86 -8.88
N LYS A 354 23.85 26.24 -8.27
CA LYS A 354 25.14 25.55 -8.47
C LYS A 354 25.03 24.08 -8.06
N GLU A 355 24.50 23.84 -6.86
CA GLU A 355 24.37 22.52 -6.26
C GLU A 355 23.39 21.65 -7.04
N LEU A 356 22.19 22.17 -7.34
CA LEU A 356 21.18 21.44 -8.12
C LEU A 356 21.62 21.18 -9.56
N SER A 357 22.34 22.12 -10.20
CA SER A 357 22.89 21.92 -11.54
C SER A 357 23.93 20.80 -11.56
N ILE A 358 24.82 20.74 -10.56
CA ILE A 358 25.80 19.65 -10.42
C ILE A 358 25.11 18.32 -10.17
N LEU A 359 24.16 18.26 -9.24
CA LEU A 359 23.39 17.04 -8.96
C LEU A 359 22.63 16.55 -10.20
N ASN A 360 22.03 17.45 -10.97
CA ASN A 360 21.34 17.11 -12.22
C ASN A 360 22.31 16.57 -13.28
N ASP A 361 23.50 17.15 -13.42
CA ASP A 361 24.53 16.66 -14.35
C ASP A 361 25.00 15.23 -13.97
N LEU A 362 25.18 14.97 -12.68
CA LEU A 362 25.49 13.63 -12.18
C LEU A 362 24.33 12.65 -12.43
N ALA A 363 23.09 13.06 -12.15
CA ALA A 363 21.91 12.24 -12.41
C ALA A 363 21.79 11.86 -13.89
N LYS A 364 21.99 12.80 -14.81
CA LYS A 364 22.00 12.52 -16.27
C LYS A 364 23.07 11.51 -16.68
N LYS A 365 24.24 11.55 -16.05
CA LYS A 365 25.31 10.57 -16.26
C LYS A 365 24.94 9.19 -15.73
N LEU A 366 24.35 9.12 -14.53
CA LEU A 366 23.81 7.88 -13.96
C LEU A 366 22.72 7.26 -14.84
N THR A 367 21.76 8.07 -15.32
CA THR A 367 20.74 7.63 -16.27
C THR A 367 21.38 7.04 -17.53
N LYS A 368 22.34 7.75 -18.13
CA LYS A 368 23.01 7.28 -19.35
C LYS A 368 23.71 5.94 -19.13
N GLU A 369 24.42 5.78 -18.02
CA GLU A 369 25.06 4.51 -17.64
C GLU A 369 24.03 3.39 -17.42
N ARG A 370 22.95 3.69 -16.69
CA ARG A 370 21.86 2.74 -16.39
C ARG A 370 21.21 2.20 -17.67
N PHE A 371 20.90 3.07 -18.64
CA PHE A 371 20.35 2.64 -19.93
C PHE A 371 21.39 1.94 -20.81
N ALA A 372 22.67 2.35 -20.79
CA ALA A 372 23.73 1.62 -21.48
C ALA A 372 23.89 0.18 -20.94
N ASN A 373 23.54 -0.05 -19.67
CA ASN A 373 23.52 -1.36 -19.01
C ASN A 373 22.18 -2.11 -19.16
N GLY A 374 21.28 -1.68 -20.05
CA GLY A 374 20.07 -2.42 -20.40
C GLY A 374 18.82 -2.10 -19.58
N ALA A 375 18.77 -0.96 -18.90
CA ALA A 375 17.52 -0.51 -18.27
C ALA A 375 16.43 -0.22 -19.30
N ILE A 376 15.17 -0.43 -18.90
CA ILE A 376 13.98 -0.23 -19.72
C ILE A 376 13.12 0.85 -19.07
N SER A 377 12.64 1.80 -19.86
CA SER A 377 11.58 2.75 -19.46
C SER A 377 10.25 2.23 -19.96
N LEU A 378 9.27 2.09 -19.07
CA LEU A 378 7.89 1.71 -19.39
C LEU A 378 6.93 2.84 -18.99
N ASP A 379 7.32 4.08 -19.32
CA ASP A 379 6.59 5.26 -18.88
C ASP A 379 5.18 5.28 -19.49
N GLN A 380 4.18 5.35 -18.63
CA GLN A 380 2.79 5.54 -19.03
C GLN A 380 2.37 6.97 -18.74
N GLU A 381 1.46 7.51 -19.55
CA GLU A 381 0.90 8.82 -19.28
C GLU A 381 0.09 8.79 -17.97
N GLU A 382 0.63 9.43 -16.94
CA GLU A 382 -0.10 9.64 -15.68
C GLU A 382 -0.91 10.94 -15.73
N VAL A 383 -2.10 10.90 -15.12
CA VAL A 383 -2.96 12.08 -14.96
C VAL A 383 -3.06 12.50 -13.50
N LYS A 384 -3.18 13.81 -13.26
CA LYS A 384 -3.53 14.41 -11.97
C LYS A 384 -4.89 15.12 -12.12
N PHE A 385 -5.76 14.93 -11.15
CA PHE A 385 -7.03 15.65 -11.07
C PHE A 385 -6.82 16.89 -10.20
N ILE A 386 -7.31 18.03 -10.67
CA ILE A 386 -7.44 19.24 -9.87
C ILE A 386 -8.85 19.23 -9.32
N LEU A 387 -8.97 19.29 -7.99
CA LEU A 387 -10.24 19.28 -7.28
C LEU A 387 -10.57 20.67 -6.75
N ASP A 388 -11.85 20.99 -6.63
CA ASP A 388 -12.29 22.15 -5.86
C ASP A 388 -12.26 21.87 -4.34
N LYS A 389 -12.63 22.87 -3.54
CA LYS A 389 -12.69 22.77 -2.07
C LYS A 389 -13.64 21.70 -1.53
N ASN A 390 -14.57 21.19 -2.34
CA ASN A 390 -15.53 20.15 -1.99
C ASN A 390 -15.11 18.77 -2.52
N GLY A 391 -13.94 18.66 -3.16
CA GLY A 391 -13.45 17.41 -3.76
C GLY A 391 -14.02 17.13 -5.16
N VAL A 392 -14.70 18.10 -5.79
CA VAL A 392 -15.26 17.93 -7.14
C VAL A 392 -14.16 18.14 -8.18
N PRO A 393 -13.94 17.22 -9.13
CA PRO A 393 -12.91 17.38 -10.15
C PRO A 393 -13.26 18.51 -11.13
N ILE A 394 -12.38 19.51 -11.22
CA ILE A 394 -12.53 20.67 -12.12
C ILE A 394 -11.65 20.59 -13.36
N LYS A 395 -10.53 19.84 -13.31
CA LYS A 395 -9.60 19.68 -14.42
C LYS A 395 -8.84 18.36 -14.31
N VAL A 396 -8.47 17.79 -15.45
CA VAL A 396 -7.49 16.71 -15.56
C VAL A 396 -6.26 17.26 -16.28
N ILE A 397 -5.08 17.06 -15.70
CA ILE A 397 -3.80 17.44 -16.29
C ILE A 397 -2.92 16.20 -16.43
N LYS A 398 -2.06 16.18 -17.45
CA LYS A 398 -1.00 15.18 -17.54
C LYS A 398 0.11 15.56 -16.57
N LYS A 399 0.69 14.58 -15.86
CA LYS A 399 1.89 14.80 -15.07
C LYS A 399 3.09 14.86 -16.01
N GLU A 400 3.82 15.96 -15.98
CA GLU A 400 5.09 16.08 -16.69
C GLU A 400 6.23 15.70 -15.74
N GLN A 401 7.15 14.85 -16.21
CA GLN A 401 8.36 14.51 -15.48
C GLN A 401 9.52 15.36 -16.00
N GLY A 402 10.00 16.28 -15.16
CA GLY A 402 11.13 17.17 -15.45
C GLY A 402 12.49 16.57 -15.10
N ASP A 403 13.54 17.38 -15.23
CA ASP A 403 14.90 17.03 -14.81
C ASP A 403 14.97 16.84 -13.29
N SER A 404 14.24 17.65 -12.52
CA SER A 404 14.15 17.54 -11.06
C SER A 404 13.58 16.19 -10.60
N ASN A 405 12.57 15.64 -11.29
CA ASN A 405 12.03 14.32 -11.00
C ASN A 405 13.09 13.23 -11.22
N LYS A 406 13.77 13.28 -12.37
CA LYS A 406 14.82 12.32 -12.73
C LYS A 406 16.04 12.41 -11.82
N LEU A 407 16.37 13.61 -11.34
CA LEU A 407 17.42 13.82 -10.35
C LEU A 407 17.14 13.00 -9.09
N ILE A 408 15.95 13.16 -8.48
CA ILE A 408 15.58 12.39 -7.30
C ILE A 408 15.54 10.90 -7.61
N GLU A 409 14.92 10.50 -8.73
CA GLU A 409 14.84 9.10 -9.16
C GLU A 409 16.22 8.42 -9.18
N GLU A 410 17.23 9.03 -9.83
CA GLU A 410 18.55 8.41 -9.98
C GLU A 410 19.29 8.28 -8.65
N PHE A 411 19.18 9.26 -7.74
CA PHE A 411 19.81 9.15 -6.43
C PHE A 411 19.11 8.13 -5.52
N MET A 412 17.77 8.01 -5.61
CA MET A 412 17.04 6.94 -4.92
C MET A 412 17.38 5.56 -5.48
N LEU A 413 17.48 5.41 -6.81
CA LEU A 413 17.91 4.18 -7.46
C LEU A 413 19.34 3.80 -7.05
N LEU A 414 20.25 4.77 -7.00
CA LEU A 414 21.62 4.55 -6.53
C LEU A 414 21.65 4.04 -5.08
N ALA A 415 20.93 4.71 -4.17
CA ALA A 415 20.84 4.31 -2.77
C ALA A 415 20.28 2.89 -2.63
N ASN A 416 19.13 2.61 -3.27
CA ASN A 416 18.47 1.30 -3.21
C ASN A 416 19.35 0.17 -3.76
N LYS A 417 19.99 0.38 -4.91
CA LYS A 417 20.93 -0.58 -5.49
C LYS A 417 22.08 -0.90 -4.54
N LYS A 418 22.69 0.14 -3.95
CA LYS A 418 23.86 -0.01 -3.09
C LYS A 418 23.55 -0.62 -1.72
N VAL A 419 22.39 -0.31 -1.16
CA VAL A 419 21.88 -1.00 0.03
C VAL A 419 21.62 -2.48 -0.27
N ALA A 420 20.98 -2.81 -1.39
CA ALA A 420 20.75 -4.20 -1.80
C ALA A 420 22.06 -4.99 -2.01
N GLU A 421 23.06 -4.39 -2.67
CA GLU A 421 24.41 -4.95 -2.82
C GLU A 421 25.08 -5.20 -1.46
N THR A 422 24.88 -4.32 -0.48
CA THR A 422 25.47 -4.45 0.85
C THR A 422 24.82 -5.56 1.66
N ILE A 423 23.48 -5.61 1.69
CA ILE A 423 22.73 -6.61 2.45
C ILE A 423 22.92 -8.01 1.86
N SER A 424 22.98 -8.14 0.52
CA SER A 424 23.14 -9.44 -0.16
C SER A 424 24.50 -10.11 0.07
N LYS A 425 25.56 -9.33 0.31
CA LYS A 425 26.91 -9.87 0.62
C LYS A 425 27.03 -10.44 2.03
N GLY A 426 25.99 -10.30 2.87
CA GLY A 426 26.01 -10.67 4.27
C GLY A 426 26.74 -9.62 5.12
N THR A 427 26.06 -9.11 6.14
CA THR A 427 26.67 -8.20 7.12
C THR A 427 27.71 -8.95 7.94
N LYS A 428 29.00 -8.59 7.80
CA LYS A 428 30.01 -8.99 8.78
C LYS A 428 29.62 -8.38 10.12
N LYS A 429 29.52 -9.22 11.15
CA LYS A 429 29.03 -8.92 12.50
C LYS A 429 29.80 -7.83 13.27
N GLU A 430 30.87 -7.26 12.70
CA GLU A 430 31.77 -6.33 13.39
C GLU A 430 31.36 -4.86 13.26
N ASP A 431 30.50 -4.50 12.31
CA ASP A 431 30.02 -3.12 12.17
C ASP A 431 28.51 -3.06 12.46
N ASN A 432 28.16 -2.60 13.66
CA ASN A 432 26.78 -2.29 14.09
C ASN A 432 26.16 -1.17 13.22
N VAL A 433 25.83 -1.46 11.95
CA VAL A 433 25.46 -0.43 10.96
C VAL A 433 24.10 -0.65 10.28
N LEU A 434 23.39 -1.75 10.55
CA LEU A 434 21.97 -1.89 10.17
C LEU A 434 21.10 -2.10 11.41
#